data_AF-A0A969ERR7-F1
#
_entry.id   AF-A0A969ERR7-F1
#
_cell.length_a   1.000
_cell.length_b   1.000
_cell.length_c   1.000
_cell.angle_alpha   90.00
_cell.angle_beta   90.00
_cell.angle_gamma   90.00
#
_symmetry.space_group_name_H-M   'P 1'
#
loop_
_entity.id
_entity.type
_entity.pdbx_description
1 polymer ?
#
loop_
_entity_poly.entity_id
_entity_poly.type
_entity_poly.pdbx_seq_one_letter_code
_entity_poly.pdbx_strand_id
1 'polypeptide(L)'
;MTIRTQKNADAYRGSDLLKEVLELQQNKWIRPEQIAALPSKLGIRELTHEINFLREFKALIHAIPLKAYAEPEQRPRFLDAIQQALDEAIEREEAEEE
;
A
#
# COMPACT_ATOMS: atom_id res chain seq x y z
N MET A 1 -42.08 9.80 -7.22
CA MET A 1 -41.00 8.88 -7.59
C MET A 1 -39.70 9.49 -7.08
N THR A 2 -39.34 9.17 -5.84
CA THR A 2 -38.19 9.80 -5.17
C THR A 2 -36.92 9.13 -5.66
N ILE A 3 -36.19 9.82 -6.53
CA ILE A 3 -34.85 9.40 -6.97
C ILE A 3 -33.95 9.48 -5.74
N ARG A 4 -33.69 8.33 -5.12
CA ARG A 4 -32.59 8.19 -4.16
C ARG A 4 -31.32 8.49 -4.93
N THR A 5 -30.78 9.69 -4.74
CA THR A 5 -29.42 10.04 -5.12
C THR A 5 -28.50 9.01 -4.49
N GLN A 6 -27.95 8.12 -5.31
CA GLN A 6 -26.84 7.27 -4.89
C GLN A 6 -25.73 8.20 -4.39
N LYS A 7 -25.43 8.08 -3.10
CA LYS A 7 -24.20 8.62 -2.53
C LYS A 7 -23.06 7.89 -3.24
N ASN A 8 -22.39 8.54 -4.18
CA ASN A 8 -21.04 8.15 -4.58
C ASN A 8 -20.18 8.28 -3.32
N ALA A 9 -20.13 7.21 -2.52
CA ALA A 9 -19.46 7.17 -1.24
C ALA A 9 -17.95 7.03 -1.53
N ASP A 10 -17.32 8.19 -1.70
CA ASP A 10 -15.89 8.47 -1.71
C ASP A 10 -15.02 7.57 -2.61
N ALA A 11 -14.74 8.05 -3.82
CA ALA A 11 -13.61 7.56 -4.60
C ALA A 11 -12.33 7.66 -3.75
N TYR A 12 -11.53 6.60 -3.69
CA TYR A 12 -10.31 6.53 -2.87
C TYR A 12 -9.38 7.72 -3.20
N ARG A 13 -9.10 8.57 -2.20
CA ARG A 13 -8.35 9.82 -2.35
C ARG A 13 -6.95 9.66 -1.76
N GLY A 14 -6.04 10.58 -2.11
CA GLY A 14 -4.70 10.61 -1.54
C GLY A 14 -4.68 10.72 0.00
N SER A 15 -5.70 11.36 0.59
CA SER A 15 -5.86 11.42 2.05
C SER A 15 -6.14 10.05 2.68
N ASP A 16 -6.82 9.15 1.96
CA ASP A 16 -7.12 7.81 2.45
C ASP A 16 -5.86 6.95 2.46
N LEU A 17 -5.03 7.04 1.41
CA LEU A 17 -3.72 6.39 1.38
C LEU A 17 -2.83 6.86 2.52
N LEU A 18 -2.73 8.18 2.77
CA LEU A 18 -1.94 8.70 3.87
C LEU A 18 -2.47 8.25 5.23
N LYS A 19 -3.79 8.14 5.40
CA LYS A 19 -4.38 7.61 6.62
C LYS A 19 -4.00 6.14 6.83
N GLU A 20 -4.09 5.31 5.79
CA GLU A 20 -3.67 3.91 5.87
C GLU A 20 -2.17 3.79 6.17
N VAL A 21 -1.32 4.64 5.58
CA VAL A 21 0.11 4.70 5.91
C VAL A 21 0.33 5.00 7.38
N LEU A 22 -0.39 5.97 7.96
CA LEU A 22 -0.28 6.30 9.38
C LEU A 22 -0.75 5.15 10.27
N GLU A 23 -1.82 4.45 9.89
CA GLU A 23 -2.33 3.28 10.62
C GLU A 23 -1.33 2.12 10.58
N LEU A 24 -0.77 1.81 9.40
CA LEU A 24 0.25 0.78 9.21
C LEU A 24 1.53 1.12 9.98
N GLN A 25 1.96 2.37 9.95
CA GLN A 25 3.14 2.86 10.67
C GLN A 25 3.03 2.71 12.19
N GLN A 26 1.81 2.78 12.75
CA GLN A 26 1.56 2.56 14.18
C GLN A 26 1.37 1.08 14.53
N ASN A 27 1.08 0.24 13.55
CA ASN A 27 0.81 -1.18 13.78
C ASN A 27 2.10 -1.96 14.07
N LYS A 28 2.08 -2.75 15.14
CA LYS A 28 3.23 -3.61 15.52
C LYS A 28 3.44 -4.79 14.57
N TRP A 29 2.39 -5.20 13.87
CA TRP A 29 2.37 -6.38 13.00
C TRP A 29 1.75 -6.00 11.66
N ILE A 30 2.62 -5.60 10.72
CA ILE A 30 2.22 -5.29 9.35
C ILE A 30 2.34 -6.59 8.55
N ARG A 31 1.24 -6.98 7.89
CA ARG A 31 1.25 -8.16 7.01
C ARG A 31 1.39 -7.74 5.54
N PRO A 32 2.14 -8.47 4.69
CA PRO A 32 2.34 -8.12 3.29
C PRO A 32 1.03 -7.95 2.51
N GLU A 33 0.00 -8.73 2.83
CA GLU A 33 -1.28 -8.70 2.13
C GLU A 33 -2.02 -7.37 2.34
N GLN A 34 -1.75 -6.69 3.46
CA GLN A 34 -2.28 -5.34 3.71
C GLN A 34 -1.66 -4.32 2.75
N ILE A 35 -0.39 -4.52 2.36
CA ILE A 35 0.35 -3.67 1.43
C ILE A 35 -0.03 -4.01 -0.01
N ALA A 36 -0.09 -5.29 -0.35
CA ALA A 36 -0.48 -5.78 -1.68
C ALA A 36 -1.90 -5.32 -2.10
N ALA A 37 -2.78 -5.05 -1.13
CA ALA A 37 -4.10 -4.51 -1.42
C ALA A 37 -4.11 -3.02 -1.81
N LEU A 38 -3.08 -2.23 -1.45
CA LEU A 38 -3.07 -0.76 -1.65
C LEU A 38 -3.21 -0.32 -3.12
N PRO A 39 -2.48 -0.91 -4.09
CA PRO A 39 -2.58 -0.52 -5.50
C PRO A 39 -4.01 -0.71 -6.04
N SER A 40 -4.66 -1.82 -5.66
CA SER A 40 -6.03 -2.12 -6.10
C SER A 40 -7.05 -1.09 -5.62
N LYS A 41 -6.87 -0.53 -4.41
CA LYS A 41 -7.72 0.55 -3.86
C LYS A 41 -7.56 1.86 -4.63
N LEU A 42 -6.37 2.10 -5.19
CA LEU A 42 -6.09 3.24 -6.06
C LEU A 42 -6.57 3.02 -7.51
N GLY A 43 -7.16 1.86 -7.81
CA GLY A 43 -7.59 1.50 -9.16
C GLY A 43 -6.47 1.00 -10.07
N ILE A 44 -5.29 0.73 -9.53
CA ILE A 44 -4.18 0.11 -10.26
C ILE A 44 -4.51 -1.38 -10.40
N ARG A 45 -4.58 -1.86 -11.64
CA ARG A 45 -4.96 -3.25 -11.95
C ARG A 45 -3.95 -3.99 -12.82
N GLU A 46 -3.07 -3.27 -13.50
CA GLU A 46 -2.01 -3.88 -14.28
C GLU A 46 -0.82 -4.18 -13.38
N LEU A 47 -0.28 -5.39 -13.51
CA LEU A 47 0.70 -5.94 -12.58
C LEU A 47 2.03 -5.17 -12.61
N THR A 48 2.51 -4.77 -13.78
CA THR A 48 3.68 -3.89 -13.92
C THR A 48 3.48 -2.54 -13.21
N HIS A 49 2.26 -1.98 -13.24
CA HIS A 49 1.95 -0.75 -12.51
C HIS A 49 1.86 -0.99 -10.99
N GLU A 50 1.39 -2.16 -10.56
CA GLU A 50 1.40 -2.60 -9.16
C GLU A 50 2.84 -2.66 -8.61
N ILE A 51 3.73 -3.32 -9.33
CA ILE A 51 5.16 -3.46 -8.98
C ILE A 51 5.82 -2.09 -8.88
N ASN A 52 5.60 -1.21 -9.86
CA ASN A 52 6.14 0.15 -9.85
C ASN A 52 5.61 0.97 -8.66
N PHE A 53 4.31 0.84 -8.35
CA PHE A 53 3.74 1.49 -7.18
C PHE A 53 4.42 1.01 -5.88
N LEU A 54 4.57 -0.30 -5.69
CA LEU A 54 5.17 -0.86 -4.48
C LEU A 54 6.64 -0.43 -4.31
N ARG A 55 7.40 -0.32 -5.41
CA ARG A 55 8.77 0.21 -5.43
C ARG A 55 8.82 1.66 -4.95
N GLU A 56 8.01 2.54 -5.53
CA GLU A 56 7.96 3.96 -5.15
C GLU A 56 7.39 4.14 -3.74
N PHE A 57 6.42 3.31 -3.34
CA PHE A 57 5.87 3.30 -2.00
C PHE A 57 6.93 2.95 -0.95
N LYS A 58 7.79 1.97 -1.22
CA LYS A 58 8.94 1.64 -0.36
C LYS A 58 9.88 2.84 -0.20
N ALA A 59 10.20 3.53 -1.30
CA ALA A 59 11.04 4.73 -1.27
C ALA A 59 10.41 5.85 -0.42
N LEU A 60 9.09 6.04 -0.54
CA LEU A 60 8.33 6.99 0.27
C LEU A 60 8.40 6.66 1.77
N ILE A 61 8.17 5.42 2.16
CA ILE A 61 8.26 4.99 3.57
C ILE A 61 9.69 5.15 4.12
N HIS A 62 10.70 4.88 3.29
CA HIS A 62 12.09 5.08 3.66
C HIS A 62 12.43 6.57 3.90
N ALA A 63 11.80 7.49 3.15
CA ALA A 63 11.99 8.92 3.30
C ALA A 63 11.37 9.51 4.58
N ILE A 64 10.45 8.78 5.23
CA ILE A 64 9.87 9.20 6.51
C ILE A 64 10.96 9.22 7.59
N PRO A 65 11.15 10.36 8.31
CA PRO A 65 12.15 10.46 9.37
C PRO A 65 11.91 9.44 10.49
N LEU A 66 12.99 8.86 11.04
CA LEU A 66 12.90 7.93 12.19
C LEU A 66 12.13 8.51 13.38
N LYS A 67 12.20 9.84 13.59
CA LYS A 67 11.48 10.53 14.67
C LYS A 67 9.96 10.53 14.54
N ALA A 68 9.42 10.19 13.36
CA ALA A 68 7.99 10.04 13.16
C ALA A 68 7.46 8.68 13.61
N TYR A 69 8.35 7.71 13.83
CA TYR A 69 8.01 6.38 14.34
C TYR A 69 8.00 6.38 15.87
N ALA A 70 7.07 5.62 16.45
CA ALA A 70 6.99 5.45 17.91
C ALA A 70 8.14 4.59 18.43
N GLU A 71 8.50 3.55 17.68
CA GLU A 71 9.63 2.66 17.94
C GLU A 71 10.51 2.59 16.67
N PRO A 72 11.85 2.73 16.75
CA PRO A 72 12.73 2.70 15.59
C PRO A 72 12.61 1.43 14.74
N GLU A 73 12.21 0.32 15.35
CA GLU A 73 12.02 -1.00 14.74
C GLU A 73 10.76 -1.07 13.84
N GLN A 74 9.84 -0.09 13.93
CA GLN A 74 8.66 -0.05 13.08
C GLN A 74 9.00 0.19 11.62
N ARG A 75 9.97 1.09 11.34
CA ARG A 75 10.38 1.39 9.97
C ARG A 75 10.94 0.17 9.22
N PRO A 76 11.96 -0.56 9.74
CA PRO A 76 12.46 -1.74 9.05
C PRO A 76 11.37 -2.80 8.85
N ARG A 77 10.51 -3.06 9.86
CA ARG A 77 9.38 -4.00 9.70
C ARG A 77 8.41 -3.59 8.59
N PHE A 78 8.12 -2.30 8.48
CA PHE A 78 7.25 -1.78 7.41
C PHE A 78 7.93 -1.96 6.04
N LEU A 79 9.21 -1.61 5.93
CA LEU A 79 9.97 -1.80 4.69
C LEU A 79 10.07 -3.28 4.30
N ASP A 80 10.20 -4.19 5.27
CA ASP A 80 10.24 -5.64 5.03
C ASP A 80 8.89 -6.15 4.51
N ALA A 81 7.78 -5.72 5.11
CA ALA A 81 6.44 -6.09 4.64
C ALA A 81 6.15 -5.58 3.22
N ILE A 82 6.63 -4.36 2.88
CA ILE A 82 6.52 -3.83 1.51
C ILE A 82 7.38 -4.64 0.55
N GLN A 83 8.59 -5.05 0.97
CA GLN A 83 9.45 -5.87 0.14
C GLN A 83 8.81 -7.24 -0.15
N GLN A 84 8.23 -7.89 0.85
CA GLN A 84 7.53 -9.17 0.65
C GLN A 84 6.36 -9.03 -0.34
N ALA A 85 5.55 -7.98 -0.20
CA ALA A 85 4.46 -7.71 -1.16
C ALA A 85 4.98 -7.41 -2.58
N LEU A 86 6.13 -6.75 -2.70
CA LEU A 86 6.78 -6.49 -3.99
C LEU A 86 7.30 -7.78 -4.63
N ASP A 87 7.95 -8.64 -3.86
CA ASP A 87 8.46 -9.93 -4.33
C ASP A 87 7.30 -10.81 -4.83
N GLU A 88 6.20 -10.91 -4.07
CA GLU A 88 4.99 -11.63 -4.49
C GLU A 88 4.33 -11.05 -5.76
N ALA A 89 4.41 -9.73 -5.98
CA ALA A 89 3.90 -9.11 -7.20
C ALA A 89 4.77 -9.45 -8.41
N ILE A 90 6.10 -9.50 -8.24
CA ILE A 90 7.04 -9.90 -9.29
C ILE A 90 6.86 -11.38 -9.63
N GLU A 91 6.75 -12.26 -8.63
CA GLU A 91 6.50 -13.70 -8.86
C GLU A 91 5.20 -13.94 -9.64
N ARG A 92 4.16 -13.14 -9.38
CA ARG A 92 2.91 -13.19 -10.17
C ARG A 92 3.12 -12.73 -11.61
N GLU A 93 3.95 -11.72 -11.85
CA GLU A 93 4.23 -11.20 -13.20
C GLU A 93 4.97 -12.24 -14.02
N GLU A 94 6.01 -12.82 -13.43
CA GLU A 94 6.78 -13.90 -14.03
C GLU A 94 5.88 -15.10 -14.38
N ALA A 95 4.93 -15.45 -13.52
CA ALA A 95 3.98 -16.55 -13.77
C ALA A 95 2.90 -16.24 -14.83
N GLU A 96 2.59 -14.97 -15.11
CA GLU A 96 1.67 -14.57 -16.20
C GLU A 96 2.36 -14.57 -17.58
N GLU A 97 3.69 -14.49 -17.61
CA GLU A 97 4.51 -14.47 -18.82
C GLU A 97 4.94 -15.87 -19.32
N GLU A 98 4.77 -16.93 -18.52
CA GLU A 98 5.02 -18.35 -18.86
C GLU A 98 3.84 -19.05 -19.57
#